data_AF-A0ABD2FI48-F1
#
_entry.id   AF-A0ABD2FI48-F1
#
_cell.length_a   1.000
_cell.length_b   1.000
_cell.length_c   1.000
_cell.angle_alpha   90.00
_cell.angle_beta   90.00
_cell.angle_gamma   90.00
#
_symmetry.space_group_name_H-M   'P 1'
#
loop_
_entity.id
_entity.type
_entity.pdbx_description
1 polymer ?
#
loop_
_entity_poly.entity_id
_entity_poly.type
_entity_poly.pdbx_seq_one_letter_code
_entity_poly.pdbx_strand_id
1 'polypeptide(L)'
;MFSPQLNTMAAALTMLLFLLHIFTASAQEYASEQVLPRINPHFTGCVSANLETFLCRWNVGTSKNFSEPGDLRLFYKNKEQAKEWMECPHYSTDRPNECFFNKSHTSVWLDYRVQLRSRDQDIMYDENRFQLQDIARPDPPVGLNWTLRIVTDNNYDIILSWKPPPSADMGWMTLQYEVQYRNAISDQWKADGLLKSTHHSILGFQTNSNHEIRVRCKMLTGEQFGEFSQSVFVPSEGFPQDNPHLTGCVSNNMETFRCSWSVGTSRSVSEPRNLRLFYITKQLPHMPTVKWRECPHYSTDRPNQCFFNQNHTSVWLDYRVQLRSMDQDIIYNEIRFELQDIVEPDPPVGLNWTLLNVSVTGTNF
;
A
#
# COMPACT_ATOMS: atom_id res chain seq x y z
N MET A 1 -60.16 -68.48 7.52
CA MET A 1 -59.69 -67.85 8.78
C MET A 1 -58.52 -66.95 8.44
N PHE A 2 -58.78 -65.65 8.25
CA PHE A 2 -57.73 -64.63 8.15
C PHE A 2 -57.58 -63.99 9.54
N SER A 3 -56.34 -63.90 10.00
CA SER A 3 -55.97 -63.65 11.40
C SER A 3 -56.44 -62.29 11.95
N PRO A 4 -56.87 -62.22 13.23
CA PRO A 4 -57.31 -60.98 13.88
C PRO A 4 -56.18 -59.96 14.13
N GLN A 5 -54.91 -60.31 13.85
CA GLN A 5 -53.76 -59.42 14.08
C GLN A 5 -53.57 -58.34 13.01
N LEU A 6 -54.11 -58.49 11.79
CA LEU A 6 -53.88 -57.51 10.72
C LEU A 6 -54.69 -56.22 10.93
N ASN A 7 -55.91 -56.33 11.49
CA ASN A 7 -56.77 -55.18 11.78
C ASN A 7 -56.27 -54.35 12.98
N THR A 8 -55.66 -54.97 13.98
CA THR A 8 -55.06 -54.25 15.12
C THR A 8 -53.82 -53.46 14.73
N MET A 9 -53.00 -53.99 13.80
CA MET A 9 -51.81 -53.30 13.30
C MET A 9 -52.17 -52.09 12.43
N ALA A 10 -53.22 -52.21 11.60
CA ALA A 10 -53.71 -51.10 10.78
C ALA A 10 -54.27 -49.95 11.64
N ALA A 11 -55.02 -50.27 12.69
CA ALA A 11 -55.57 -49.26 13.61
C ALA A 11 -54.48 -48.56 14.45
N ALA A 12 -53.43 -49.30 14.85
CA ALA A 12 -52.29 -48.71 15.54
C ALA A 12 -51.48 -47.77 14.63
N LEU A 13 -51.31 -48.14 13.36
CA LEU A 13 -50.60 -47.33 12.37
C LEU A 13 -51.36 -46.03 12.04
N THR A 14 -52.69 -46.09 11.90
CA THR A 14 -53.50 -44.90 11.65
C THR A 14 -53.50 -43.96 12.85
N MET A 15 -53.56 -44.48 14.08
CA MET A 15 -53.42 -43.68 15.29
C MET A 15 -52.03 -43.05 15.43
N LEU A 16 -50.96 -43.77 15.07
CA LEU A 16 -49.59 -43.24 15.07
C LEU A 16 -49.41 -42.13 14.02
N LEU A 17 -49.97 -42.31 12.82
CA LEU A 17 -49.96 -41.30 11.77
C LEU A 17 -50.79 -40.06 12.15
N PHE A 18 -51.93 -40.25 12.83
CA PHE A 18 -52.74 -39.14 13.35
C PHE A 18 -52.01 -38.38 14.46
N LEU A 19 -51.35 -39.09 15.38
CA LEU A 19 -50.52 -38.47 16.41
C LEU A 19 -49.33 -37.74 15.79
N LEU A 20 -48.64 -38.31 14.80
CA LEU A 20 -47.58 -37.64 14.06
C LEU A 20 -48.08 -36.38 13.33
N HIS A 21 -49.28 -36.41 12.74
CA HIS A 21 -49.89 -35.23 12.12
C HIS A 21 -50.24 -34.15 13.14
N ILE A 22 -50.74 -34.51 14.32
CA ILE A 22 -51.00 -33.57 15.41
C ILE A 22 -49.68 -32.98 15.94
N PHE A 23 -48.63 -33.79 16.08
CA PHE A 23 -47.30 -33.29 16.49
C PHE A 23 -46.69 -32.36 15.44
N THR A 24 -46.81 -32.65 14.12
CA THR A 24 -46.35 -31.73 13.06
C THR A 24 -47.19 -30.46 12.96
N ALA A 25 -48.50 -30.53 13.22
CA ALA A 25 -49.37 -29.35 13.24
C ALA A 25 -49.04 -28.44 14.45
N SER A 26 -48.79 -29.04 15.63
CA SER A 26 -48.39 -28.29 16.83
C SER A 26 -46.98 -27.71 16.73
N ALA A 27 -46.07 -28.34 15.98
CA ALA A 27 -44.74 -27.82 15.72
C ALA A 27 -44.75 -26.63 14.74
N GLN A 28 -45.76 -26.52 13.87
CA GLN A 28 -45.92 -25.41 12.92
C GLN A 28 -46.41 -24.11 13.59
N GLU A 29 -47.07 -24.19 14.74
CA GLU A 29 -47.54 -23.00 15.50
C GLU A 29 -46.48 -22.37 16.41
N TYR A 30 -45.27 -22.94 16.48
CA TYR A 30 -44.11 -22.34 17.15
C TYR A 30 -43.07 -21.76 16.17
N ALA A 31 -43.49 -21.39 14.96
CA ALA A 31 -42.73 -20.43 14.17
C ALA A 31 -42.85 -19.06 14.87
N SER A 32 -41.94 -18.81 15.81
CA SER A 32 -41.69 -17.49 16.40
C SER A 32 -41.66 -16.46 15.27
N GLU A 33 -42.70 -15.65 15.16
CA GLU A 33 -42.69 -14.44 14.37
C GLU A 33 -41.50 -13.62 14.85
N GLN A 34 -40.42 -13.61 14.08
CA GLN A 34 -39.28 -12.76 14.39
C GLN A 34 -39.77 -11.32 14.20
N VAL A 35 -40.21 -10.70 15.30
CA VAL A 35 -40.46 -9.28 15.37
C VAL A 35 -39.12 -8.60 15.09
N LEU A 36 -38.90 -8.24 13.82
CA LEU A 36 -37.75 -7.45 13.42
C LEU A 36 -37.69 -6.22 14.34
N PRO A 37 -36.54 -5.88 14.95
CA PRO A 37 -36.47 -4.75 15.86
C PRO A 37 -37.04 -3.50 15.19
N ARG A 38 -38.03 -2.87 15.82
CA ARG A 38 -38.61 -1.63 15.31
C ARG A 38 -37.57 -0.53 15.49
N ILE A 39 -36.94 -0.11 14.40
CA ILE A 39 -35.95 0.95 14.40
C ILE A 39 -36.71 2.27 14.26
N ASN A 40 -36.61 3.12 15.28
CA ASN A 40 -37.19 4.46 15.25
C ASN A 40 -36.32 5.41 14.40
N PRO A 41 -36.89 6.57 14.00
CA PRO A 41 -36.10 7.58 13.34
C PRO A 41 -34.89 8.00 14.16
N HIS A 42 -33.71 8.05 13.55
CA HIS A 42 -32.46 8.39 14.22
C HIS A 42 -31.47 9.06 13.27
N PHE A 43 -30.57 9.86 13.80
CA PHE A 43 -29.48 10.47 13.06
C PHE A 43 -28.48 9.41 12.58
N THR A 44 -28.12 9.46 11.31
CA THR A 44 -27.05 8.63 10.74
C THR A 44 -25.69 9.32 10.83
N GLY A 45 -25.69 10.65 10.97
CA GLY A 45 -24.49 11.43 11.25
C GLY A 45 -24.62 12.88 10.81
N CYS A 46 -23.76 13.71 11.38
CA CYS A 46 -23.50 15.05 10.88
C CYS A 46 -22.05 15.12 10.39
N VAL A 47 -21.80 15.90 9.35
CA VAL A 47 -20.47 16.03 8.76
C VAL A 47 -20.22 17.46 8.30
N SER A 48 -19.00 17.94 8.54
CA SER A 48 -18.50 19.22 8.05
C SER A 48 -17.19 19.01 7.29
N ALA A 49 -17.14 19.44 6.02
CA ALA A 49 -15.91 19.38 5.23
C ALA A 49 -14.98 20.56 5.49
N ASN A 50 -15.55 21.70 5.90
CA ASN A 50 -14.87 22.99 5.89
C ASN A 50 -15.17 23.85 7.13
N LEU A 51 -15.73 23.31 8.23
CA LEU A 51 -16.19 24.02 9.45
C LEU A 51 -17.01 25.30 9.26
N GLU A 52 -17.36 25.66 8.03
CA GLU A 52 -18.18 26.81 7.66
C GLU A 52 -19.60 26.37 7.31
N THR A 53 -19.76 25.12 6.89
CA THR A 53 -21.05 24.49 6.65
C THR A 53 -21.00 23.07 7.21
N PHE A 54 -22.16 22.56 7.60
CA PHE A 54 -22.30 21.16 7.94
C PHE A 54 -23.67 20.66 7.47
N LEU A 55 -23.77 19.34 7.31
CA LEU A 55 -25.03 18.68 7.01
C LEU A 55 -25.27 17.59 8.04
N CYS A 56 -26.55 17.37 8.35
CA CYS A 56 -26.99 16.26 9.18
C CYS A 56 -27.96 15.39 8.40
N ARG A 57 -27.81 14.08 8.55
CA ARG A 57 -28.65 13.06 7.92
C ARG A 57 -29.31 12.19 8.97
N TRP A 58 -30.49 11.68 8.64
CA TRP A 58 -31.22 10.73 9.46
C TRP A 58 -31.86 9.64 8.61
N ASN A 59 -32.22 8.54 9.28
CA ASN A 59 -32.98 7.45 8.70
C ASN A 59 -34.33 7.37 9.44
N VAL A 60 -35.42 7.16 8.71
CA VAL A 60 -36.77 6.99 9.26
C VAL A 60 -36.98 5.63 9.93
N GLY A 61 -36.03 4.69 9.73
CA GLY A 61 -36.08 3.36 10.30
C GLY A 61 -37.13 2.47 9.62
N THR A 62 -37.71 1.54 10.38
CA THR A 62 -38.70 0.56 9.85
C THR A 62 -40.15 1.00 10.04
N SER A 63 -40.39 2.21 10.56
CA SER A 63 -41.73 2.72 10.80
C SER A 63 -42.37 3.24 9.51
N LYS A 64 -43.45 2.58 9.06
CA LYS A 64 -44.26 2.97 7.89
C LYS A 64 -45.04 4.29 8.07
N ASN A 65 -45.03 4.87 9.27
CA ASN A 65 -45.80 6.08 9.59
C ASN A 65 -45.13 7.38 9.15
N PHE A 66 -43.85 7.34 8.75
CA PHE A 66 -43.06 8.54 8.40
C PHE A 66 -42.68 8.55 6.91
N SER A 67 -43.52 7.94 6.07
CA SER A 67 -43.25 7.79 4.63
C SER A 67 -43.41 9.09 3.85
N GLU A 68 -44.04 10.12 4.41
CA GLU A 68 -44.23 11.40 3.72
C GLU A 68 -43.10 12.41 4.03
N PRO A 69 -42.60 13.15 3.01
CA PRO A 69 -41.65 14.25 3.22
C PRO A 69 -42.30 15.35 4.09
N GLY A 70 -42.07 15.34 5.40
CA GLY A 70 -42.92 16.18 6.25
C GLY A 70 -42.97 15.80 7.72
N ASP A 71 -42.91 14.50 7.99
CA ASP A 71 -43.34 13.99 9.29
C ASP A 71 -42.27 14.16 10.37
N LEU A 72 -41.02 14.26 9.94
CA LEU A 72 -39.87 14.51 10.79
C LEU A 72 -39.28 15.89 10.52
N ARG A 73 -38.88 16.54 11.60
CA ARG A 73 -38.28 17.87 11.60
C ARG A 73 -37.04 17.89 12.47
N LEU A 74 -35.99 18.50 11.95
CA LEU A 74 -34.75 18.69 12.67
C LEU A 74 -34.78 20.06 13.34
N PHE A 75 -34.57 20.08 14.65
CA PHE A 75 -34.39 21.29 15.43
C PHE A 75 -32.98 21.35 16.00
N TYR A 76 -32.39 22.54 16.09
CA TYR A 76 -31.05 22.74 16.62
C TYR A 76 -30.95 23.94 17.57
N LYS A 77 -29.92 23.89 18.41
CA LYS A 77 -29.46 24.98 19.27
C LYS A 77 -27.94 25.02 19.28
N ASN A 78 -27.37 26.21 19.16
CA ASN A 78 -26.00 26.49 19.55
C ASN A 78 -26.02 27.16 20.93
N LYS A 79 -25.40 26.52 21.93
CA LYS A 79 -25.62 26.85 23.36
C LYS A 79 -25.37 28.31 23.75
N GLU A 80 -24.53 29.04 23.02
CA GLU A 80 -24.17 30.41 23.35
C GLU A 80 -25.11 31.47 22.77
N GLN A 81 -25.81 31.19 21.67
CA GLN A 81 -26.63 32.20 20.96
C GLN A 81 -28.14 31.94 21.07
N ALA A 82 -28.56 30.68 21.26
CA ALA A 82 -29.96 30.31 21.13
C ALA A 82 -30.62 29.88 22.45
N LYS A 83 -31.50 30.75 23.00
CA LYS A 83 -32.44 30.35 24.07
C LYS A 83 -33.50 29.38 23.56
N GLU A 84 -33.93 29.55 22.30
CA GLU A 84 -35.02 28.79 21.67
C GLU A 84 -34.51 27.82 20.60
N TRP A 85 -35.29 26.78 20.32
CA TRP A 85 -34.94 25.77 19.31
C TRP A 85 -35.24 26.35 17.93
N MET A 86 -34.28 26.31 17.02
CA MET A 86 -34.47 26.71 15.64
C MET A 86 -34.72 25.49 14.77
N GLU A 87 -35.62 25.59 13.79
CA GLU A 87 -35.80 24.52 12.79
C GLU A 87 -34.64 24.54 11.78
N CYS A 88 -34.37 23.38 11.16
CA CYS A 88 -33.44 23.23 10.05
C CYS A 88 -33.54 24.40 9.05
N PRO A 89 -32.42 25.08 8.76
CA PRO A 89 -32.46 26.25 7.88
C PRO A 89 -32.69 25.89 6.41
N HIS A 90 -32.27 24.69 5.97
CA HIS A 90 -32.49 24.23 4.61
C HIS A 90 -32.56 22.71 4.52
N TYR A 91 -33.74 22.15 4.24
CA TYR A 91 -33.89 20.74 3.90
C TYR A 91 -33.50 20.51 2.44
N SER A 92 -32.69 19.48 2.18
CA SER A 92 -32.21 19.15 0.84
C SER A 92 -33.36 18.66 -0.04
N THR A 93 -33.45 19.19 -1.27
CA THR A 93 -34.42 18.73 -2.28
C THR A 93 -33.92 17.52 -3.06
N ASP A 94 -32.59 17.37 -3.16
CA ASP A 94 -31.95 16.32 -3.96
C ASP A 94 -31.87 15.00 -3.20
N ARG A 95 -31.79 15.08 -1.86
CA ARG A 95 -31.70 13.92 -0.98
C ARG A 95 -32.70 14.07 0.17
N PRO A 96 -33.64 13.12 0.33
CA PRO A 96 -34.54 13.15 1.47
C PRO A 96 -33.77 12.94 2.77
N ASN A 97 -34.36 13.42 3.88
CA ASN A 97 -33.82 13.24 5.24
C ASN A 97 -32.42 13.85 5.46
N GLU A 98 -32.17 15.00 4.82
CA GLU A 98 -30.93 15.75 4.95
C GLU A 98 -31.25 17.22 5.24
N CYS A 99 -30.52 17.78 6.21
CA CYS A 99 -30.57 19.18 6.57
C CYS A 99 -29.19 19.81 6.37
N PHE A 100 -29.14 20.92 5.64
CA PHE A 100 -27.93 21.67 5.35
C PHE A 100 -27.89 22.97 6.15
N PHE A 101 -26.76 23.21 6.80
CA PHE A 101 -26.46 24.43 7.56
C PHE A 101 -25.43 25.24 6.80
N ASN A 102 -25.84 26.44 6.37
CA ASN A 102 -24.97 27.38 5.66
C ASN A 102 -24.07 28.15 6.65
N LYS A 103 -23.28 29.09 6.12
CA LYS A 103 -22.37 29.94 6.92
C LYS A 103 -23.08 30.78 7.98
N SER A 104 -24.32 31.23 7.74
CA SER A 104 -25.05 32.06 8.73
C SER A 104 -25.59 31.27 9.91
N HIS A 105 -25.70 29.95 9.79
CA HIS A 105 -26.15 29.04 10.85
C HIS A 105 -25.02 28.18 11.42
N THR A 106 -23.79 28.40 10.96
CA THR A 106 -22.60 27.64 11.35
C THR A 106 -21.60 28.55 12.05
N SER A 107 -21.10 28.14 13.20
CA SER A 107 -20.11 28.87 13.97
C SER A 107 -19.13 27.90 14.62
N VAL A 108 -17.85 28.09 14.33
CA VAL A 108 -16.77 27.28 14.90
C VAL A 108 -16.72 27.49 16.42
N TRP A 109 -16.29 26.45 17.14
CA TRP A 109 -16.12 26.43 18.61
C TRP A 109 -17.42 26.42 19.44
N LEU A 110 -18.59 26.44 18.81
CA LEU A 110 -19.86 26.30 19.52
C LEU A 110 -20.28 24.84 19.68
N ASP A 111 -20.90 24.55 20.83
CA ASP A 111 -21.62 23.31 21.07
C ASP A 111 -22.97 23.33 20.34
N TYR A 112 -23.13 22.42 19.38
CA TYR A 112 -24.40 22.14 18.73
C TYR A 112 -25.14 21.03 19.45
N ARG A 113 -26.45 21.23 19.61
CA ARG A 113 -27.40 20.20 19.98
C ARG A 113 -28.47 20.13 18.90
N VAL A 114 -28.63 18.98 18.27
CA VAL A 114 -29.65 18.73 17.24
C VAL A 114 -30.62 17.67 17.74
N GLN A 115 -31.90 17.82 17.40
CA GLN A 115 -32.96 16.90 17.77
C GLN A 115 -33.81 16.58 16.55
N LEU A 116 -34.14 15.31 16.40
CA LEU A 116 -35.11 14.84 15.44
C LEU A 116 -36.46 14.70 16.14
N ARG A 117 -37.45 15.45 15.69
CA ARG A 117 -38.79 15.50 16.31
C ARG A 117 -39.88 15.21 15.29
N SER A 118 -41.06 14.86 15.81
CA SER A 118 -42.30 14.91 15.02
C SER A 118 -42.63 16.33 14.59
N ARG A 119 -43.47 16.47 13.55
CA ARG A 119 -43.90 17.77 13.01
C ARG A 119 -44.58 18.68 14.04
N ASP A 120 -45.38 18.11 14.93
CA ASP A 120 -46.02 18.79 16.06
C ASP A 120 -45.06 19.07 17.24
N GLN A 121 -43.84 18.53 17.17
CA GLN A 121 -42.78 18.62 18.19
C GLN A 121 -43.05 17.86 19.50
N ASP A 122 -44.14 17.10 19.59
CA ASP A 122 -44.53 16.39 20.81
C ASP A 122 -43.61 15.20 21.12
N ILE A 123 -43.05 14.58 20.08
CA ILE A 123 -42.21 13.40 20.19
C ILE A 123 -40.78 13.73 19.73
N MET A 124 -39.81 13.48 20.62
CA MET A 124 -38.38 13.49 20.30
C MET A 124 -37.91 12.06 20.03
N TYR A 125 -37.40 11.81 18.83
CA TYR A 125 -36.94 10.49 18.40
C TYR A 125 -35.45 10.29 18.67
N ASP A 126 -34.64 11.33 18.47
CA ASP A 126 -33.19 11.26 18.64
C ASP A 126 -32.58 12.64 18.96
N GLU A 127 -31.43 12.65 19.65
CA GLU A 127 -30.67 13.86 19.99
C GLU A 127 -29.16 13.62 19.84
N ASN A 128 -28.50 14.48 19.07
CA ASN A 128 -27.05 14.49 18.95
C ASN A 128 -26.45 15.79 19.49
N ARG A 129 -25.24 15.68 20.04
CA ARG A 129 -24.42 16.80 20.53
C ARG A 129 -23.02 16.70 19.96
N PHE A 130 -22.51 17.80 19.44
CA PHE A 130 -21.18 17.84 18.82
C PHE A 130 -20.65 19.27 18.74
N GLN A 131 -19.33 19.41 18.65
CA GLN A 131 -18.69 20.59 18.08
C GLN A 131 -18.35 20.32 16.62
N LEU A 132 -18.18 21.37 15.81
CA LEU A 132 -17.88 21.19 14.38
C LEU A 132 -16.58 20.41 14.14
N GLN A 133 -15.59 20.58 15.01
CA GLN A 133 -14.32 19.85 14.94
C GLN A 133 -14.47 18.33 15.12
N ASP A 134 -15.49 17.89 15.88
CA ASP A 134 -15.73 16.47 16.16
C ASP A 134 -16.36 15.76 14.95
N ILE A 135 -17.12 16.51 14.16
CA ILE A 135 -17.78 16.04 12.92
C ILE A 135 -17.01 16.44 11.66
N ALA A 136 -15.80 16.95 11.81
CA ALA A 136 -14.97 17.40 10.71
C ALA A 136 -14.48 16.20 9.89
N ARG A 137 -14.88 16.13 8.62
CA ARG A 137 -14.31 15.22 7.62
C ARG A 137 -13.85 16.06 6.43
N PRO A 138 -12.59 16.50 6.43
CA PRO A 138 -12.08 17.38 5.39
C PRO A 138 -12.26 16.78 4.00
N ASP A 139 -12.34 17.65 2.99
CA ASP A 139 -12.26 17.22 1.60
C ASP A 139 -10.94 16.47 1.33
N PRO A 140 -10.88 15.58 0.34
CA PRO A 140 -9.65 14.85 0.02
C PRO A 140 -8.53 15.81 -0.46
N PRO A 141 -7.25 15.50 -0.18
CA PRO A 141 -6.12 16.23 -0.75
C PRO A 141 -6.13 16.15 -2.28
N VAL A 142 -5.59 17.17 -2.94
CA VAL A 142 -5.62 17.30 -4.40
C VAL A 142 -4.23 17.31 -5.01
N GLY A 143 -4.12 16.88 -6.27
CA GLY A 143 -2.86 16.92 -7.02
C GLY A 143 -1.78 16.00 -6.44
N LEU A 144 -2.16 14.83 -5.92
CA LEU A 144 -1.19 13.80 -5.53
C LEU A 144 -0.32 13.45 -6.74
N ASN A 145 0.99 13.54 -6.56
CA ASN A 145 1.99 13.23 -7.57
C ASN A 145 3.21 12.59 -6.93
N TRP A 146 4.03 11.93 -7.75
CA TRP A 146 5.21 11.20 -7.29
C TRP A 146 6.42 11.48 -8.18
N THR A 147 7.61 11.39 -7.59
CA THR A 147 8.89 11.41 -8.29
C THR A 147 9.82 10.34 -7.71
N LEU A 148 10.76 9.88 -8.54
CA LEU A 148 11.75 8.88 -8.17
C LEU A 148 13.01 9.56 -7.65
N ARG A 149 13.56 9.07 -6.53
CA ARG A 149 14.91 9.43 -6.07
C ARG A 149 15.78 8.18 -5.97
N ILE A 150 16.91 8.21 -6.68
CA ILE A 150 17.93 7.16 -6.63
C ILE A 150 18.79 7.39 -5.39
N VAL A 151 18.87 6.40 -4.50
CA VAL A 151 19.70 6.46 -3.28
C VAL A 151 21.02 5.72 -3.49
N THR A 152 20.97 4.50 -4.03
CA THR A 152 22.13 3.70 -4.44
C THR A 152 21.82 2.89 -5.68
N ASP A 153 22.82 2.21 -6.26
CA ASP A 153 22.63 1.22 -7.32
C ASP A 153 21.62 0.17 -6.83
N ASN A 154 20.40 0.21 -7.38
CA ASN A 154 19.24 -0.62 -7.04
C ASN A 154 18.42 -0.28 -5.77
N ASN A 155 18.62 0.88 -5.14
CA ASN A 155 17.71 1.35 -4.08
C ASN A 155 17.03 2.66 -4.46
N TYR A 156 15.69 2.64 -4.46
CA TYR A 156 14.87 3.74 -4.90
C TYR A 156 13.89 4.17 -3.82
N ASP A 157 13.83 5.48 -3.61
CA ASP A 157 12.82 6.12 -2.79
C ASP A 157 11.77 6.76 -3.70
N ILE A 158 10.53 6.75 -3.24
CA ILE A 158 9.45 7.50 -3.87
C ILE A 158 9.16 8.74 -3.07
N ILE A 159 9.29 9.90 -3.71
CA ILE A 159 8.92 11.18 -3.14
C ILE A 159 7.51 11.52 -3.61
N LEU A 160 6.59 11.59 -2.67
CA LEU A 160 5.22 12.01 -2.88
C LEU A 160 5.06 13.49 -2.58
N SER A 161 4.19 14.15 -3.33
CA SER A 161 3.78 15.52 -3.10
C SER A 161 2.30 15.68 -3.42
N TRP A 162 1.61 16.52 -2.66
CA TRP A 162 0.20 16.85 -2.88
C TRP A 162 -0.08 18.27 -2.39
N LYS A 163 -1.31 18.75 -2.59
CA LYS A 163 -1.80 20.01 -2.04
C LYS A 163 -2.92 19.77 -1.03
N PRO A 164 -3.08 20.64 -0.03
CA PRO A 164 -4.25 20.62 0.83
C PRO A 164 -5.54 20.75 0.02
N PRO A 165 -6.68 20.32 0.56
CA PRO A 165 -7.97 20.57 -0.05
C PRO A 165 -8.22 22.09 -0.16
N PRO A 166 -8.86 22.58 -1.24
CA PRO A 166 -9.14 24.01 -1.40
C PRO A 166 -9.94 24.62 -0.23
N SER A 167 -10.78 23.81 0.42
CA SER A 167 -11.53 24.20 1.62
C SER A 167 -10.64 24.52 2.82
N ALA A 168 -9.45 23.94 2.93
CA ALA A 168 -8.51 24.15 4.03
C ALA A 168 -7.37 25.15 3.73
N ASP A 169 -7.24 25.61 2.48
CA ASP A 169 -6.11 26.46 2.02
C ASP A 169 -6.04 27.83 2.73
N MET A 170 -7.15 28.26 3.33
CA MET A 170 -7.24 29.52 4.08
C MET A 170 -6.66 29.45 5.50
N GLY A 171 -6.04 28.32 5.90
CA GLY A 171 -5.23 28.20 7.11
C GLY A 171 -5.98 28.08 8.45
N TRP A 172 -7.31 28.11 8.43
CA TRP A 172 -8.13 27.98 9.64
C TRP A 172 -8.31 26.50 10.08
N MET A 173 -7.96 25.54 9.22
CA MET A 173 -7.95 24.10 9.52
C MET A 173 -6.53 23.54 9.46
N THR A 174 -6.01 23.05 10.58
CA THR A 174 -4.74 22.31 10.59
C THR A 174 -4.99 20.84 10.28
N LEU A 175 -4.34 20.31 9.25
CA LEU A 175 -4.53 18.95 8.75
C LEU A 175 -3.39 18.02 9.13
N GLN A 176 -3.73 16.74 9.28
CA GLN A 176 -2.80 15.62 9.25
C GLN A 176 -3.15 14.70 8.09
N TYR A 177 -2.13 14.15 7.45
CA TYR A 177 -2.24 13.30 6.28
C TYR A 177 -1.84 11.86 6.62
N GLU A 178 -2.56 10.91 6.03
CA GLU A 178 -2.19 9.50 6.05
C GLU A 178 -1.99 9.05 4.61
N VAL A 179 -0.77 8.56 4.33
CA VAL A 179 -0.44 7.96 3.04
C VAL A 179 -0.66 6.47 3.14
N GLN A 180 -1.40 5.92 2.18
CA GLN A 180 -1.57 4.50 2.02
C GLN A 180 -1.00 4.04 0.67
N TYR A 181 -0.31 2.92 0.67
CA TYR A 181 0.24 2.32 -0.54
C TYR A 181 0.11 0.80 -0.51
N ARG A 182 -0.01 0.21 -1.68
CA ARG A 182 -0.05 -1.25 -1.86
C ARG A 182 0.59 -1.66 -3.18
N ASN A 183 0.95 -2.93 -3.26
CA ASN A 183 1.18 -3.57 -4.55
C ASN A 183 -0.18 -3.67 -5.26
N ALA A 184 -0.24 -3.33 -6.55
CA ALA A 184 -1.48 -3.28 -7.32
C ALA A 184 -2.22 -4.63 -7.41
N ILE A 185 -1.51 -5.74 -7.20
CA ILE A 185 -2.06 -7.11 -7.20
C ILE A 185 -2.46 -7.55 -5.77
N SER A 186 -2.04 -6.82 -4.74
CA SER A 186 -2.38 -7.10 -3.35
C SER A 186 -3.59 -6.28 -2.91
N ASP A 187 -4.45 -6.87 -2.06
CA ASP A 187 -5.53 -6.14 -1.39
C ASP A 187 -5.09 -5.51 -0.06
N GLN A 188 -3.85 -5.76 0.38
CA GLN A 188 -3.34 -5.25 1.65
C GLN A 188 -2.70 -3.88 1.48
N TRP A 189 -3.33 -2.87 2.10
CA TRP A 189 -2.78 -1.52 2.23
C TRP A 189 -1.78 -1.44 3.37
N LYS A 190 -0.64 -0.80 3.10
CA LYS A 190 0.30 -0.32 4.11
C LYS A 190 0.03 1.16 4.33
N ALA A 191 0.17 1.61 5.57
CA ALA A 191 0.03 3.02 5.93
C ALA A 191 1.27 3.46 6.69
N ASP A 192 1.76 4.65 6.36
CA ASP A 192 2.80 5.31 7.15
C ASP A 192 2.18 6.14 8.27
N GLY A 193 3.01 6.65 9.18
CA GLY A 193 2.55 7.49 10.28
C GLY A 193 1.88 8.79 9.82
N LEU A 194 1.12 9.43 10.72
CA LEU A 194 0.44 10.69 10.43
C LEU A 194 1.44 11.82 10.16
N LEU A 195 1.28 12.49 9.02
CA LEU A 195 2.17 13.54 8.53
C LEU A 195 1.50 14.91 8.67
N LYS A 196 2.31 15.95 8.92
CA LYS A 196 1.85 17.35 8.89
C LYS A 196 2.25 18.09 7.60
N SER A 197 3.21 17.53 6.86
CA SER A 197 3.67 18.05 5.57
C SER A 197 2.78 17.58 4.42
N THR A 198 2.86 18.29 3.30
CA THR A 198 2.20 17.93 2.03
C THR A 198 3.13 17.18 1.06
N HIS A 199 4.17 16.55 1.62
CA HIS A 199 5.12 15.71 0.91
C HIS A 199 5.64 14.62 1.85
N HIS A 200 6.05 13.49 1.28
CA HIS A 200 6.53 12.32 2.03
C HIS A 200 7.48 11.48 1.19
N SER A 201 8.41 10.78 1.83
CA SER A 201 9.32 9.84 1.16
C SER A 201 9.05 8.43 1.65
N ILE A 202 8.66 7.53 0.74
CA ILE A 202 8.56 6.09 1.03
C ILE A 202 9.91 5.47 0.71
N LEU A 203 10.56 4.90 1.72
CA LEU A 203 11.91 4.32 1.62
C LEU A 203 11.86 2.85 1.20
N GLY A 204 12.87 2.40 0.46
CA GLY A 204 13.06 0.98 0.13
C GLY A 204 11.93 0.40 -0.71
N PHE A 205 11.49 1.17 -1.72
CA PHE A 205 10.33 0.83 -2.51
C PHE A 205 10.61 -0.36 -3.45
N GLN A 206 9.68 -1.31 -3.56
CA GLN A 206 9.86 -2.48 -4.43
C GLN A 206 9.67 -2.08 -5.91
N THR A 207 10.71 -2.29 -6.72
CA THR A 207 10.69 -1.91 -8.15
C THR A 207 10.12 -2.97 -9.08
N ASN A 208 9.94 -4.20 -8.57
CA ASN A 208 9.53 -5.35 -9.36
C ASN A 208 8.00 -5.47 -9.55
N SER A 209 7.20 -4.54 -9.05
CA SER A 209 5.74 -4.57 -9.18
C SER A 209 5.12 -3.17 -9.34
N ASN A 210 3.94 -3.13 -9.94
CA ASN A 210 3.14 -1.90 -9.98
C ASN A 210 2.56 -1.63 -8.59
N HIS A 211 2.49 -0.36 -8.22
CA HIS A 211 1.98 0.06 -6.94
C HIS A 211 0.90 1.12 -7.10
N GLU A 212 -0.04 1.12 -6.16
CA GLU A 212 -1.08 2.12 -6.03
C GLU A 212 -0.86 2.89 -4.73
N ILE A 213 -0.92 4.22 -4.81
CA ILE A 213 -0.71 5.12 -3.69
C ILE A 213 -1.87 6.11 -3.62
N ARG A 214 -2.39 6.34 -2.43
CA ARG A 214 -3.46 7.32 -2.16
C ARG A 214 -3.20 8.03 -0.84
N VAL A 215 -3.67 9.26 -0.73
CA VAL A 215 -3.54 10.06 0.50
C VAL A 215 -4.93 10.52 0.96
N ARG A 216 -5.16 10.52 2.27
CA ARG A 216 -6.34 11.15 2.88
C ARG A 216 -5.89 12.09 3.99
N CYS A 217 -6.80 12.93 4.45
CA CYS A 217 -6.50 13.82 5.57
C CYS A 217 -7.60 13.85 6.62
N LYS A 218 -7.22 14.28 7.81
CA LYS A 218 -8.11 14.58 8.92
C LYS A 218 -7.67 15.88 9.60
N MET A 219 -8.56 16.48 10.38
CA MET A 219 -8.19 17.61 11.23
C MET A 219 -7.25 17.13 12.33
N LEU A 220 -6.25 17.96 12.71
CA LEU A 220 -5.28 17.63 13.76
C LEU A 220 -5.95 17.28 15.11
N THR A 221 -7.00 18.01 15.46
CA THR A 221 -7.80 17.79 16.68
C THR A 221 -8.95 16.81 16.48
N GLY A 222 -9.17 16.35 15.24
CA GLY A 222 -10.27 15.46 14.88
C GLY A 222 -9.83 14.00 14.76
N GLU A 223 -10.81 13.10 14.92
CA GLU A 223 -10.60 11.66 14.78
C GLU A 223 -11.01 11.15 13.39
N GLN A 224 -11.93 11.85 12.72
CA GLN A 224 -12.52 11.39 11.48
C GLN A 224 -11.69 11.79 10.27
N PHE A 225 -11.41 10.81 9.41
CA PHE A 225 -10.78 11.06 8.12
C PHE A 225 -11.81 11.47 7.07
N GLY A 226 -11.36 12.34 6.17
CA GLY A 226 -11.99 12.55 4.87
C GLY A 226 -11.77 11.38 3.93
N GLU A 227 -12.31 11.54 2.73
CA GLU A 227 -12.11 10.61 1.63
C GLU A 227 -10.65 10.60 1.15
N PHE A 228 -10.30 9.56 0.39
CA PHE A 228 -9.00 9.50 -0.27
C PHE A 228 -8.94 10.41 -1.49
N SER A 229 -7.74 10.93 -1.77
CA SER A 229 -7.39 11.53 -3.04
C SER A 229 -7.58 10.53 -4.19
N GLN A 230 -7.55 11.03 -5.42
CA GLN A 230 -7.33 10.14 -6.56
C GLN A 230 -6.00 9.39 -6.37
N SER A 231 -6.03 8.09 -6.62
CA SER A 231 -4.84 7.24 -6.54
C SER A 231 -3.87 7.58 -7.66
N VAL A 232 -2.58 7.49 -7.35
CA VAL A 232 -1.51 7.47 -8.35
C VAL A 232 -0.94 6.08 -8.48
N PHE A 233 -0.56 5.73 -9.71
CA PHE A 233 0.04 4.44 -10.02
C PHE A 233 1.51 4.63 -10.34
N VAL A 234 2.35 3.85 -9.67
CA VAL A 234 3.80 3.81 -9.92
C VAL A 234 4.08 2.52 -10.70
N PRO A 235 4.34 2.61 -12.01
CA PRO A 235 4.65 1.44 -12.81
C PRO A 235 6.08 0.98 -12.52
N SER A 236 6.27 -0.33 -12.45
CA SER A 236 7.61 -0.95 -12.37
C SER A 236 8.51 -0.64 -13.57
N GLU A 237 7.93 -0.24 -14.71
CA GLU A 237 8.68 0.15 -15.91
C GLU A 237 9.26 1.57 -15.80
N GLY A 238 8.76 2.39 -14.85
CA GLY A 238 9.25 3.74 -14.62
C GLY A 238 10.57 3.81 -13.84
N PHE A 239 11.07 2.66 -13.35
CA PHE A 239 12.35 2.58 -12.67
C PHE A 239 13.48 2.30 -13.68
N PRO A 240 14.66 2.94 -13.54
CA PRO A 240 15.82 2.64 -14.36
C PRO A 240 16.10 1.13 -14.35
N GLN A 241 15.98 0.48 -15.51
CA GLN A 241 16.35 -0.92 -15.66
C GLN A 241 17.86 -1.00 -15.79
N ASP A 242 18.51 -1.70 -14.87
CA ASP A 242 19.90 -2.09 -15.04
C ASP A 242 19.92 -3.32 -15.94
N ASN A 243 20.64 -3.22 -17.06
CA ASN A 243 20.83 -4.34 -17.97
C ASN A 243 21.89 -5.27 -17.37
N PRO A 244 21.83 -6.59 -17.68
CA PRO A 244 22.90 -7.49 -17.33
C PRO A 244 24.25 -6.94 -17.78
N HIS A 245 25.28 -7.00 -16.94
CA HIS A 245 26.61 -6.51 -17.30
C HIS A 245 27.70 -7.21 -16.47
N LEU A 246 28.87 -7.37 -17.08
CA LEU A 246 30.10 -7.80 -16.37
C LEU A 246 30.46 -6.78 -15.29
N THR A 247 30.58 -7.24 -14.04
CA THR A 247 30.99 -6.41 -12.89
C THR A 247 32.51 -6.26 -12.82
N GLY A 248 33.25 -7.19 -13.41
CA GLY A 248 34.71 -7.15 -13.46
C GLY A 248 35.34 -8.54 -13.51
N CYS A 249 36.63 -8.57 -13.81
CA CYS A 249 37.48 -9.74 -13.74
C CYS A 249 38.62 -9.48 -12.76
N VAL A 250 39.01 -10.50 -11.99
CA VAL A 250 40.03 -10.38 -10.94
C VAL A 250 40.94 -11.62 -10.97
N SER A 251 42.24 -11.40 -10.81
CA SER A 251 43.27 -12.42 -10.62
C SER A 251 44.04 -12.17 -9.31
N ASN A 252 44.16 -13.18 -8.45
CA ASN A 252 44.90 -13.02 -7.19
C ASN A 252 46.37 -13.42 -7.31
N ASN A 253 46.68 -14.25 -8.32
CA ASN A 253 47.97 -14.95 -8.44
C ASN A 253 48.59 -14.86 -9.84
N MET A 254 47.97 -14.14 -10.78
CA MET A 254 48.42 -14.03 -12.18
C MET A 254 48.49 -15.37 -12.94
N GLU A 255 47.96 -16.45 -12.36
CA GLU A 255 47.87 -17.79 -12.96
C GLU A 255 46.43 -18.19 -13.27
N THR A 256 45.49 -17.65 -12.52
CA THR A 256 44.06 -17.90 -12.65
C THR A 256 43.32 -16.58 -12.52
N PHE A 257 42.17 -16.46 -13.18
CA PHE A 257 41.30 -15.30 -12.98
C PHE A 257 39.85 -15.71 -13.01
N ARG A 258 39.00 -14.86 -12.46
CA ARG A 258 37.55 -15.05 -12.46
C ARG A 258 36.87 -13.79 -12.96
N CYS A 259 35.87 -13.95 -13.79
CA CYS A 259 34.99 -12.85 -14.22
C CYS A 259 33.62 -13.04 -13.59
N SER A 260 33.02 -11.95 -13.13
CA SER A 260 31.70 -11.95 -12.50
C SER A 260 30.77 -10.97 -13.22
N TRP A 261 29.45 -11.18 -13.10
CA TRP A 261 28.44 -10.29 -13.69
C TRP A 261 27.24 -10.08 -12.78
N SER A 262 26.53 -8.99 -13.04
CA SER A 262 25.20 -8.71 -12.50
C SER A 262 24.16 -9.09 -13.55
N VAL A 263 23.06 -9.70 -13.12
CA VAL A 263 21.89 -9.97 -13.97
C VAL A 263 21.01 -8.72 -14.17
N GLY A 264 21.30 -7.64 -13.44
CA GLY A 264 20.52 -6.41 -13.48
C GLY A 264 19.10 -6.57 -12.93
N THR A 265 18.24 -5.61 -13.23
CA THR A 265 16.82 -5.58 -12.81
C THR A 265 15.85 -5.77 -13.99
N SER A 266 16.39 -6.01 -15.19
CA SER A 266 15.60 -6.15 -16.42
C SER A 266 14.73 -7.42 -16.42
N ARG A 267 13.42 -7.24 -16.59
CA ARG A 267 12.41 -8.31 -16.60
C ARG A 267 12.49 -9.25 -17.80
N SER A 268 13.24 -8.89 -18.85
CA SER A 268 13.42 -9.72 -20.05
C SER A 268 14.37 -10.90 -19.83
N VAL A 269 15.05 -10.97 -18.68
CA VAL A 269 15.89 -12.10 -18.27
C VAL A 269 15.20 -12.82 -17.11
N SER A 270 14.02 -13.37 -17.37
CA SER A 270 13.22 -14.14 -16.40
C SER A 270 13.86 -15.47 -15.96
N GLU A 271 15.09 -15.76 -16.39
CA GLU A 271 15.90 -16.84 -15.83
C GLU A 271 17.39 -16.45 -15.74
N PRO A 272 18.05 -16.59 -14.57
CA PRO A 272 19.50 -16.49 -14.44
C PRO A 272 20.27 -17.57 -15.25
N ARG A 273 19.56 -18.42 -16.02
CA ARG A 273 20.12 -19.48 -16.87
C ARG A 273 20.38 -19.05 -18.32
N ASN A 274 20.08 -17.81 -18.71
CA ASN A 274 20.20 -17.35 -20.11
C ASN A 274 21.38 -16.42 -20.41
N LEU A 275 22.26 -16.14 -19.43
CA LEU A 275 23.49 -15.40 -19.70
C LEU A 275 24.66 -16.36 -19.90
N ARG A 276 25.51 -16.06 -20.87
CA ARG A 276 26.72 -16.81 -21.18
C ARG A 276 27.89 -15.88 -21.39
N LEU A 277 29.02 -16.22 -20.79
CA LEU A 277 30.26 -15.47 -20.91
C LEU A 277 31.09 -16.07 -22.04
N PHE A 278 31.50 -15.21 -22.98
CA PHE A 278 32.36 -15.59 -24.08
C PHE A 278 33.66 -14.79 -24.03
N TYR A 279 34.77 -15.40 -24.43
CA TYR A 279 36.06 -14.74 -24.45
C TYR A 279 36.86 -15.08 -25.70
N ILE A 280 37.76 -14.16 -26.05
CA ILE A 280 38.83 -14.38 -27.02
C ILE A 280 40.14 -13.89 -26.43
N THR A 281 41.23 -14.47 -26.91
CA THR A 281 42.58 -14.01 -26.63
C THR A 281 43.17 -13.51 -27.94
N LYS A 282 43.65 -12.28 -27.99
CA LYS A 282 44.37 -11.79 -29.18
C LYS A 282 45.86 -12.08 -29.02
N GLN A 283 46.42 -12.79 -29.99
CA GLN A 283 47.85 -12.76 -30.29
C GLN A 283 48.03 -12.76 -31.81
N LEU A 284 48.58 -11.66 -32.33
CA LEU A 284 49.12 -11.44 -33.68
C LEU A 284 48.18 -11.25 -34.90
N PRO A 285 48.64 -10.48 -35.92
CA PRO A 285 47.81 -9.69 -36.86
C PRO A 285 47.25 -10.45 -38.08
N HIS A 286 47.23 -11.79 -38.09
CA HIS A 286 46.94 -12.58 -39.31
C HIS A 286 45.92 -13.72 -39.18
N MET A 287 44.94 -13.64 -38.26
CA MET A 287 43.77 -14.52 -38.31
C MET A 287 42.50 -13.77 -38.75
N PRO A 288 41.89 -14.13 -39.89
CA PRO A 288 40.72 -13.43 -40.42
C PRO A 288 39.40 -13.83 -39.75
N THR A 289 39.36 -14.88 -38.92
CA THR A 289 38.13 -15.27 -38.18
C THR A 289 38.42 -15.46 -36.69
N VAL A 290 37.93 -14.49 -35.90
CA VAL A 290 38.02 -14.51 -34.44
C VAL A 290 36.90 -15.40 -33.90
N LYS A 291 37.23 -16.63 -33.48
CA LYS A 291 36.26 -17.55 -32.88
C LYS A 291 36.15 -17.30 -31.37
N TRP A 292 34.98 -16.87 -30.93
CA TRP A 292 34.64 -16.74 -29.52
C TRP A 292 34.55 -18.10 -28.84
N ARG A 293 35.18 -18.23 -27.67
CA ARG A 293 35.10 -19.42 -26.81
C ARG A 293 34.17 -19.12 -25.65
N GLU A 294 33.34 -20.09 -25.26
CA GLU A 294 32.51 -19.96 -24.06
C GLU A 294 33.37 -20.11 -22.79
N CYS A 295 32.89 -19.58 -21.67
CA CYS A 295 33.45 -19.75 -20.35
C CYS A 295 33.92 -21.21 -20.10
N PRO A 296 35.19 -21.42 -19.70
CA PRO A 296 35.70 -22.76 -19.51
C PRO A 296 35.11 -23.46 -18.28
N HIS A 297 34.76 -22.72 -17.22
CA HIS A 297 34.17 -23.28 -16.02
C HIS A 297 33.26 -22.28 -15.29
N TYR A 298 31.94 -22.51 -15.33
CA TYR A 298 30.98 -21.75 -14.51
C TYR A 298 31.05 -22.23 -13.05
N SER A 299 31.07 -21.29 -12.10
CA SER A 299 31.11 -21.62 -10.66
C SER A 299 29.80 -22.28 -10.20
N THR A 300 29.90 -23.37 -9.45
CA THR A 300 28.74 -24.03 -8.82
C THR A 300 28.28 -23.33 -7.55
N ASP A 301 29.21 -22.64 -6.86
CA ASP A 301 28.95 -22.02 -5.56
C ASP A 301 28.42 -20.60 -5.69
N ARG A 302 28.71 -19.93 -6.83
CA ARG A 302 28.27 -18.55 -7.12
C ARG A 302 27.68 -18.46 -8.52
N PRO A 303 26.36 -18.31 -8.69
CA PRO A 303 25.67 -18.47 -9.97
C PRO A 303 25.95 -17.42 -11.07
N ASN A 304 26.85 -16.45 -10.85
CA ASN A 304 27.20 -15.42 -11.84
C ASN A 304 28.72 -15.24 -11.99
N GLN A 305 29.46 -16.34 -11.98
CA GLN A 305 30.92 -16.30 -12.05
C GLN A 305 31.47 -17.36 -13.01
N CYS A 306 32.45 -16.94 -13.80
CA CYS A 306 33.24 -17.79 -14.68
C CYS A 306 34.69 -17.85 -14.19
N PHE A 307 35.25 -19.05 -14.11
CA PHE A 307 36.60 -19.32 -13.64
C PHE A 307 37.51 -19.77 -14.79
N PHE A 308 38.70 -19.16 -14.87
CA PHE A 308 39.75 -19.47 -15.83
C PHE A 308 40.95 -20.07 -15.10
N ASN A 309 41.22 -21.35 -15.37
CA ASN A 309 42.38 -22.05 -14.80
C ASN A 309 43.67 -21.70 -15.57
N GLN A 310 44.79 -22.27 -15.12
CA GLN A 310 46.11 -22.08 -15.73
C GLN A 310 46.18 -22.41 -17.23
N ASN A 311 45.37 -23.35 -17.73
CA ASN A 311 45.36 -23.72 -19.15
C ASN A 311 44.66 -22.67 -20.04
N HIS A 312 43.85 -21.80 -19.45
CA HIS A 312 43.10 -20.75 -20.15
C HIS A 312 43.61 -19.33 -19.83
N THR A 313 44.64 -19.23 -18.99
CA THR A 313 45.22 -17.98 -18.50
C THR A 313 46.65 -17.81 -19.04
N SER A 314 46.98 -16.61 -19.55
CA SER A 314 48.32 -16.25 -20.00
C SER A 314 48.56 -14.77 -19.77
N VAL A 315 49.71 -14.43 -19.18
CA VAL A 315 50.07 -13.05 -18.85
C VAL A 315 50.34 -12.19 -20.09
N TRP A 316 50.63 -12.83 -21.23
CA TRP A 316 51.06 -12.18 -22.47
C TRP A 316 49.95 -12.05 -23.51
N LEU A 317 48.69 -12.19 -23.10
CA LEU A 317 47.53 -12.16 -23.98
C LEU A 317 46.58 -11.04 -23.59
N ASP A 318 46.07 -10.35 -24.61
CA ASP A 318 44.91 -9.48 -24.48
C ASP A 318 43.65 -10.32 -24.39
N TYR A 319 42.93 -10.18 -23.28
CA TYR A 319 41.62 -10.79 -23.11
C TYR A 319 40.55 -9.80 -23.53
N ARG A 320 39.59 -10.31 -24.30
CA ARG A 320 38.32 -9.64 -24.53
C ARG A 320 37.21 -10.59 -24.13
N VAL A 321 36.39 -10.13 -23.20
CA VAL A 321 35.30 -10.91 -22.60
C VAL A 321 33.97 -10.21 -22.87
N GLN A 322 32.96 -10.97 -23.25
CA GLN A 322 31.60 -10.50 -23.52
C GLN A 322 30.60 -11.29 -22.71
N LEU A 323 29.60 -10.57 -22.19
CA LEU A 323 28.39 -11.19 -21.65
C LEU A 323 27.31 -11.16 -22.75
N ARG A 324 26.76 -12.33 -23.05
CA ARG A 324 25.77 -12.52 -24.11
C ARG A 324 24.53 -13.26 -23.61
N SER A 325 23.45 -13.17 -24.37
CA SER A 325 22.31 -14.08 -24.25
C SER A 325 22.69 -15.51 -24.68
N MET A 326 21.89 -16.50 -24.28
CA MET A 326 22.15 -17.93 -24.56
C MET A 326 22.15 -18.25 -26.05
N ASP A 327 21.24 -17.64 -26.81
CA ASP A 327 21.17 -17.70 -28.28
C ASP A 327 22.29 -16.89 -28.96
N GLN A 328 23.02 -16.07 -28.19
CA GLN A 328 24.06 -15.15 -28.63
C GLN A 328 23.58 -13.98 -29.50
N ASP A 329 22.27 -13.74 -29.59
CA ASP A 329 21.70 -12.65 -30.39
C ASP A 329 21.94 -11.27 -29.77
N ILE A 330 22.10 -11.21 -28.44
CA ILE A 330 22.28 -9.98 -27.67
C ILE A 330 23.66 -9.97 -27.01
N ILE A 331 24.43 -8.90 -27.24
CA ILE A 331 25.67 -8.60 -26.52
C ILE A 331 25.36 -7.50 -25.52
N TYR A 332 25.50 -7.80 -24.23
CA TYR A 332 25.16 -6.86 -23.16
C TYR A 332 26.31 -5.87 -22.91
N ASN A 333 27.51 -6.38 -22.68
CA ASN A 333 28.71 -5.56 -22.54
C ASN A 333 30.00 -6.34 -22.88
N GLU A 334 31.09 -5.60 -23.02
CA GLU A 334 32.43 -6.13 -23.33
C GLU A 334 33.46 -5.49 -22.40
N ILE A 335 34.34 -6.31 -21.80
CA ILE A 335 35.52 -5.85 -21.07
C ILE A 335 36.78 -6.32 -21.81
N ARG A 336 37.79 -5.46 -21.85
CA ARG A 336 39.13 -5.78 -22.35
C ARG A 336 40.14 -5.54 -21.25
N PHE A 337 41.09 -6.46 -21.10
CA PHE A 337 42.15 -6.35 -20.11
C PHE A 337 43.36 -7.18 -20.51
N GLU A 338 44.54 -6.76 -20.09
CA GLU A 338 45.68 -7.65 -19.93
C GLU A 338 45.63 -8.26 -18.52
N LEU A 339 46.21 -9.45 -18.34
CA LEU A 339 46.09 -10.16 -17.06
C LEU A 339 46.68 -9.35 -15.89
N GLN A 340 47.74 -8.58 -16.15
CA GLN A 340 48.41 -7.72 -15.17
C GLN A 340 47.51 -6.57 -14.66
N ASP A 341 46.52 -6.14 -15.46
CA ASP A 341 45.66 -5.00 -15.14
C ASP A 341 44.56 -5.36 -14.13
N ILE A 342 44.30 -6.66 -13.96
CA ILE A 342 43.24 -7.19 -13.09
C ILE A 342 43.79 -7.91 -11.85
N VAL A 343 45.07 -7.72 -11.54
CA VAL A 343 45.72 -8.38 -10.40
C VAL A 343 45.36 -7.66 -9.10
N GLU A 344 44.62 -8.36 -8.23
CA GLU A 344 44.32 -7.93 -6.86
C GLU A 344 44.93 -8.95 -5.88
N PRO A 345 46.14 -8.71 -5.36
CA PRO A 345 46.80 -9.68 -4.48
C PRO A 345 46.06 -9.81 -3.15
N ASP A 346 46.14 -10.99 -2.56
CA ASP A 346 45.54 -11.25 -1.24
C ASP A 346 46.14 -10.30 -0.18
N PRO A 347 45.34 -9.89 0.83
CA PRO A 347 45.84 -9.04 1.90
C PRO A 347 47.01 -9.70 2.63
N PRO A 348 47.98 -8.91 3.14
CA PRO A 348 49.14 -9.44 3.83
C PRO A 348 48.76 -10.27 5.06
N VAL A 349 49.34 -11.46 5.16
CA VAL A 349 49.08 -12.40 6.26
C VAL A 349 49.94 -12.01 7.47
N GLY A 350 49.44 -11.05 8.25
CA GLY A 350 50.04 -10.65 9.52
C GLY A 350 50.52 -9.20 9.56
N LEU A 351 50.16 -8.51 10.64
CA LEU A 351 50.53 -7.13 10.89
C LEU A 351 51.47 -7.10 12.10
N ASN A 352 52.78 -7.14 11.83
CA ASN A 352 53.80 -7.07 12.87
C ASN A 352 54.09 -5.60 13.20
N TRP A 353 53.86 -5.21 14.46
CA TRP A 353 54.29 -3.91 14.97
C TRP A 353 55.51 -4.11 15.86
N THR A 354 56.44 -3.15 15.82
CA THR A 354 57.63 -3.15 16.68
C THR A 354 57.69 -1.82 17.41
N LEU A 355 57.75 -1.83 18.74
CA LEU A 355 57.98 -0.61 19.52
C LEU A 355 59.45 -0.23 19.40
N LEU A 356 59.76 0.86 18.70
CA LEU A 356 61.11 1.43 18.74
C LEU A 356 61.29 2.16 20.07
N ASN A 357 61.98 1.53 21.02
CA ASN A 357 62.50 2.21 22.20
C ASN A 357 63.64 3.15 21.74
N VAL A 358 63.29 4.40 21.45
CA VAL A 358 64.28 5.47 21.30
C VAL A 358 64.80 5.79 22.70
N SER A 359 65.87 5.13 23.11
CA SER A 359 66.63 5.55 24.28
C SER A 359 67.30 6.89 23.95
N VAL A 360 66.73 7.98 24.47
CA VAL A 360 67.43 9.27 24.56
C VAL A 360 68.54 9.09 25.59
N THR A 361 69.71 8.63 25.15
CA THR A 361 70.94 8.77 25.94
C THR A 361 71.34 10.23 25.89
N GLY A 362 71.13 10.92 27.00
CA GLY A 362 71.40 12.34 27.15
C GLY A 362 72.88 12.70 27.04
N THR A 363 73.10 13.94 26.67
CA THR A 363 74.24 14.74 27.13
C THR A 363 73.66 16.05 27.65
N ASN A 364 73.43 16.09 28.96
CA ASN A 364 73.53 17.35 29.70
C ASN A 364 75.01 17.50 30.08
N PHE A 365 75.66 18.52 29.52
CA PHE A 365 76.63 19.36 30.20
C PHE A 365 76.57 20.77 29.61
#